data_AF-A0A254R9Q0-F1
#
_entry.id   AF-A0A254R9Q0-F1
#
_cell.length_a   1.000
_cell.length_b   1.000
_cell.length_c   1.000
_cell.angle_alpha   90.00
_cell.angle_beta   90.00
_cell.angle_gamma   90.00
#
_symmetry.space_group_name_H-M   'P 1'
#
loop_
_entity.id
_entity.type
_entity.pdbx_description
1 polymer ?
#
loop_
_entity_poly.entity_id
_entity_poly.type
_entity_poly.pdbx_seq_one_letter_code
_entity_poly.pdbx_strand_id
1 'polypeptide(L)'
;MSRQFDDRYGMTGIQMREHQDDPIYIQIFAERLCATVEDGPCPGRGSREFTLRAGVSGNFASSKDVFVAEGHFVTGISVCMNRREDKIKGIRLIARPINPDGTIDNSTNPYVDSFARPNCATNHWSNQVDCPANNVVVGLRAVYSHDSGAKGIQPVCAQINRPMGASRPGIASN
;
A
#
# COMPACT_ATOMS: atom_id res chain seq x y z
N MET A 1 17.34 -2.54 10.93
CA MET A 1 17.14 -1.15 10.46
C MET A 1 15.68 -0.96 10.09
N SER A 2 14.90 -0.18 10.85
CA SER A 2 13.54 0.19 10.42
C SER A 2 13.64 1.31 9.39
N ARG A 3 13.22 1.08 8.14
CA ARG A 3 12.94 2.20 7.24
C ARG A 3 11.83 3.04 7.88
N GLN A 4 12.07 4.33 8.02
CA GLN A 4 11.05 5.28 8.43
C GLN A 4 10.11 5.47 7.23
N PHE A 5 8.83 5.13 7.42
CA PHE A 5 7.80 5.39 6.42
C PHE A 5 7.43 6.87 6.45
N ASP A 6 7.25 7.46 5.27
CA ASP A 6 6.91 8.88 5.13
C ASP A 6 5.38 9.01 5.12
N ASP A 7 4.82 9.56 6.20
CA ASP A 7 3.37 9.70 6.39
C ASP A 7 2.73 10.72 5.43
N ARG A 8 3.54 11.39 4.60
CA ARG A 8 3.06 12.24 3.50
C ARG A 8 2.67 11.45 2.26
N TYR A 9 2.84 10.13 2.24
CA TYR A 9 2.56 9.28 1.07
C TYR A 9 1.66 8.12 1.46
N GLY A 10 0.64 7.88 0.65
CA GLY A 10 -0.23 6.72 0.76
C GLY A 10 0.04 5.73 -0.37
N MET A 11 -0.02 4.45 -0.04
CA MET A 11 0.15 3.36 -0.99
C MET A 11 -0.99 3.36 -2.02
N THR A 12 -0.63 3.22 -3.29
CA THR A 12 -1.55 3.13 -4.43
C THR A 12 -1.34 1.86 -5.24
N GLY A 13 -0.25 1.12 -5.01
CA GLY A 13 -0.04 -0.15 -5.68
C GLY A 13 1.08 -0.97 -5.12
N ILE A 14 1.17 -2.19 -5.62
CA ILE A 14 2.22 -3.14 -5.28
C ILE A 14 2.61 -3.94 -6.51
N GLN A 15 3.91 -4.20 -6.63
CA GLN A 15 4.47 -5.19 -7.52
C GLN A 15 5.17 -6.26 -6.69
N MET A 16 4.90 -7.51 -7.02
CA MET A 16 5.60 -8.66 -6.45
C MET A 16 6.29 -9.45 -7.55
N ARG A 17 7.58 -9.77 -7.32
CA ARG A 17 8.36 -10.63 -8.20
C ARG A 17 8.87 -11.84 -7.44
N GLU A 18 8.84 -12.97 -8.14
CA GLU A 18 9.24 -14.26 -7.59
C GLU A 18 10.46 -14.83 -8.33
N HIS A 19 11.29 -15.57 -7.61
CA HIS A 19 12.34 -16.42 -8.16
C HIS A 19 12.07 -17.85 -7.71
N GLN A 20 11.93 -18.80 -8.65
CA GLN A 20 11.69 -20.22 -8.32
C GLN A 20 10.61 -20.46 -7.25
N ASP A 21 9.46 -19.78 -7.38
CA ASP A 21 8.34 -19.86 -6.40
C ASP A 21 8.64 -19.18 -5.03
N ASP A 22 9.65 -18.34 -4.92
CA ASP A 22 9.92 -17.51 -3.74
C ASP A 22 9.64 -16.02 -4.01
N PRO A 23 8.75 -15.36 -3.24
CA PRO A 23 8.50 -13.92 -3.35
C PRO A 23 9.65 -13.12 -2.76
N ILE A 24 10.69 -12.90 -3.56
CA ILE A 24 11.95 -12.27 -3.12
C ILE A 24 11.97 -10.74 -3.27
N TYR A 25 10.99 -10.17 -3.97
CA TYR A 25 10.94 -8.75 -4.28
C TYR A 25 9.52 -8.20 -4.18
N ILE A 26 9.34 -7.18 -3.35
CA ILE A 26 8.10 -6.44 -3.19
C ILE A 26 8.42 -4.97 -3.41
N GLN A 27 7.77 -4.34 -4.38
CA GLN A 27 7.85 -2.91 -4.63
C GLN A 27 6.50 -2.28 -4.37
N ILE A 28 6.51 -1.22 -3.58
CA ILE A 28 5.33 -0.48 -3.17
C ILE A 28 5.34 0.82 -3.96
N PHE A 29 4.23 1.12 -4.62
CA PHE A 29 4.00 2.41 -5.26
C PHE A 29 3.15 3.26 -4.31
N ALA A 30 3.58 4.49 -4.09
CA ALA A 30 2.89 5.42 -3.21
C ALA A 30 2.83 6.80 -3.85
N GLU A 31 1.72 7.49 -3.63
CA GLU A 31 1.52 8.86 -4.07
C GLU A 31 1.42 9.78 -2.86
N ARG A 32 1.83 11.03 -3.06
CA ARG A 32 1.76 12.04 -2.01
C ARG A 32 0.30 12.28 -1.61
N LEU A 33 0.03 12.21 -0.32
CA LEU A 33 -1.20 12.69 0.32
C LEU A 33 -1.14 14.22 0.30
N CYS A 34 -1.85 14.84 -0.65
CA CYS A 34 -1.94 16.29 -0.73
C CYS A 34 -3.39 16.75 -0.88
N ALA A 35 -3.71 17.78 -0.11
CA ALA A 35 -4.72 18.77 -0.46
C ALA A 35 -4.13 19.68 -1.52
N THR A 36 -4.93 20.17 -2.48
CA THR A 36 -5.18 21.63 -2.55
C THR A 36 -6.03 22.05 -3.74
N VAL A 37 -6.97 22.94 -3.42
CA VAL A 37 -7.51 23.99 -4.32
C VAL A 37 -6.75 25.32 -4.09
N GLU A 38 -6.07 25.53 -2.94
CA GLU A 38 -5.40 26.80 -2.59
C GLU A 38 -3.90 26.91 -3.00
N ASP A 39 -3.13 25.82 -3.08
CA ASP A 39 -1.73 25.81 -3.58
C ASP A 39 -1.62 25.49 -5.09
N GLY A 40 -2.76 25.46 -5.80
CA GLY A 40 -2.85 24.94 -7.16
C GLY A 40 -2.86 23.40 -7.24
N PRO A 41 -2.96 22.80 -8.44
CA PRO A 41 -2.91 21.34 -8.62
C PRO A 41 -1.59 20.83 -8.06
N CYS A 42 -1.60 19.82 -7.16
CA CYS A 42 -0.41 19.34 -6.45
C CYS A 42 0.85 19.38 -7.34
N PRO A 43 1.71 20.40 -7.23
CA PRO A 43 2.85 20.52 -8.12
C PRO A 43 3.79 19.37 -7.81
N GLY A 44 3.87 18.43 -8.75
CA GLY A 44 4.43 17.10 -8.54
C GLY A 44 3.53 16.24 -7.65
N ARG A 45 2.63 15.45 -8.27
CA ARG A 45 2.25 14.15 -7.72
C ARG A 45 3.53 13.34 -7.55
N GLY A 46 4.21 13.55 -6.44
CA GLY A 46 5.43 12.83 -6.15
C GLY A 46 5.03 11.37 -6.02
N SER A 47 5.50 10.53 -6.93
CA SER A 47 5.49 9.10 -6.72
C SER A 47 6.69 8.74 -5.85
N ARG A 48 6.48 7.79 -4.95
CA ARG A 48 7.56 7.12 -4.24
C ARG A 48 7.45 5.64 -4.45
N GLU A 49 8.61 5.04 -4.58
CA GLU A 49 8.75 3.60 -4.67
C GLU A 49 9.59 3.09 -3.51
N PHE A 50 9.05 2.09 -2.81
CA PHE A 50 9.76 1.45 -1.72
C PHE A 50 9.93 -0.02 -2.03
N THR A 51 11.17 -0.51 -1.98
CA THR A 51 11.46 -1.91 -2.23
C THR A 51 11.80 -2.65 -0.93
N LEU A 52 11.18 -3.81 -0.74
CA LEU A 52 11.52 -4.83 0.24
C LEU A 52 12.12 -6.04 -0.51
N ARG A 53 13.35 -6.44 -0.18
CA ARG A 53 14.07 -7.52 -0.86
C ARG A 53 14.55 -8.58 0.13
N ALA A 54 14.38 -9.85 -0.24
CA ALA A 54 14.81 -11.02 0.54
C ALA A 54 16.18 -11.59 0.11
N GLY A 55 16.68 -11.23 -1.09
CA GLY A 55 17.85 -11.90 -1.68
C GLY A 55 18.52 -11.13 -2.81
N VAL A 56 19.55 -11.75 -3.40
CA VAL A 56 20.39 -11.17 -4.46
C VAL A 56 19.64 -11.01 -5.77
N SER A 57 19.85 -9.87 -6.42
CA SER A 57 19.27 -9.55 -7.73
C SER A 57 19.81 -10.50 -8.80
N GLY A 58 18.92 -11.26 -9.43
CA GLY A 58 19.27 -12.02 -10.62
C GLY A 58 18.18 -13.02 -10.98
N ASN A 59 17.52 -12.77 -12.11
CA ASN A 59 16.48 -13.60 -12.73
C ASN A 59 15.18 -13.76 -11.93
N PHE A 60 14.28 -12.79 -12.05
CA PHE A 60 12.88 -12.98 -11.67
C PHE A 60 12.22 -13.95 -12.66
N ALA A 61 11.60 -15.01 -12.15
CA ALA A 61 10.83 -15.95 -12.96
C ALA A 61 9.46 -15.36 -13.34
N SER A 62 8.93 -14.44 -12.53
CA SER A 62 7.64 -13.82 -12.79
C SER A 62 7.45 -12.49 -12.04
N SER A 63 6.56 -11.63 -12.56
CA SER A 63 6.14 -10.35 -11.96
C SER A 63 4.61 -10.23 -12.00
N LYS A 64 4.02 -9.61 -10.98
CA LYS A 64 2.59 -9.24 -10.93
C LYS A 64 2.41 -7.92 -10.21
N ASP A 65 1.50 -7.11 -10.74
CA ASP A 65 1.22 -5.76 -10.28
C ASP A 65 -0.26 -5.63 -9.97
N VAL A 66 -0.58 -4.89 -8.91
CA VAL A 66 -1.94 -4.52 -8.51
C VAL A 66 -1.93 -3.05 -8.14
N PHE A 67 -2.83 -2.28 -8.74
CA PHE A 67 -2.96 -0.84 -8.53
C PHE A 67 -4.39 -0.51 -8.16
N VAL A 68 -4.55 0.52 -7.35
CA VAL A 68 -5.86 1.05 -7.00
C VAL A 68 -6.31 2.07 -8.05
N ALA A 69 -7.61 2.34 -8.10
CA ALA A 69 -8.13 3.40 -8.96
C ALA A 69 -7.56 4.78 -8.59
N GLU A 70 -7.54 5.70 -9.54
CA GLU A 70 -7.09 7.08 -9.29
C GLU A 70 -7.87 7.71 -8.11
N GLY A 71 -7.17 8.47 -7.27
CA GLY A 71 -7.73 9.11 -6.09
C GLY A 71 -8.03 8.14 -4.93
N HIS A 72 -7.77 6.84 -5.10
CA HIS A 72 -7.88 5.87 -4.02
C HIS A 72 -6.53 5.61 -3.36
N PHE A 73 -6.59 5.32 -2.07
CA PHE A 73 -5.42 4.93 -1.29
C PHE A 73 -5.72 3.64 -0.54
N VAL A 74 -4.73 2.78 -0.42
CA VAL A 74 -4.86 1.50 0.28
C VAL A 74 -5.15 1.77 1.75
N THR A 75 -6.24 1.20 2.25
CA THR A 75 -6.68 1.26 3.65
C THR A 75 -6.64 -0.10 4.33
N GLY A 76 -6.51 -1.17 3.56
CA GLY A 76 -6.33 -2.52 4.10
C GLY A 76 -5.70 -3.46 3.07
N ILE A 77 -5.17 -4.57 3.57
CA ILE A 77 -4.64 -5.64 2.72
C ILE A 77 -5.12 -7.01 3.20
N SER A 78 -5.19 -7.96 2.27
CA SER A 78 -5.24 -9.39 2.58
C SER A 78 -4.16 -10.09 1.76
N VAL A 79 -3.55 -11.13 2.34
CA VAL A 79 -2.43 -11.85 1.73
C VAL A 79 -2.88 -13.29 1.49
N CYS A 80 -2.62 -13.80 0.30
CA CYS A 80 -2.82 -15.21 0.04
C CYS A 80 -1.51 -15.96 0.28
N MET A 81 -1.58 -17.03 1.05
CA MET A 81 -0.46 -17.92 1.28
C MET A 81 -0.54 -19.16 0.39
N ASN A 82 0.59 -19.83 0.19
CA ASN A 82 0.58 -21.17 -0.38
C ASN A 82 -0.05 -22.20 0.58
N ARG A 83 -0.20 -23.44 0.11
CA ARG A 83 -0.82 -24.53 0.90
C ARG A 83 -0.14 -24.83 2.24
N ARG A 84 1.16 -24.58 2.36
CA ARG A 84 1.95 -24.82 3.57
C ARG A 84 2.02 -23.59 4.48
N GLU A 85 1.38 -22.50 4.08
CA GLU A 85 1.37 -21.21 4.78
C GLU A 85 2.75 -20.63 5.06
N ASP A 86 3.75 -20.99 4.26
CA ASP A 86 5.14 -20.60 4.43
C ASP A 86 5.64 -19.63 3.34
N LYS A 87 4.83 -19.35 2.31
CA LYS A 87 5.15 -18.39 1.25
C LYS A 87 3.93 -17.60 0.78
N ILE A 88 4.12 -16.31 0.51
CA ILE A 88 3.08 -15.46 -0.09
C ILE A 88 2.90 -15.80 -1.57
N LYS A 89 1.65 -15.91 -2.01
CA LYS A 89 1.23 -16.22 -3.39
C LYS A 89 0.20 -15.28 -3.99
N GLY A 90 -0.30 -14.35 -3.19
CA GLY A 90 -1.20 -13.33 -3.68
C GLY A 90 -1.31 -12.19 -2.69
N ILE A 91 -1.81 -11.07 -3.19
CA ILE A 91 -2.19 -9.94 -2.36
C ILE A 91 -3.48 -9.35 -2.92
N ARG A 92 -4.31 -8.86 -2.01
CA ARG A 92 -5.53 -8.12 -2.28
C ARG A 92 -5.37 -6.76 -1.60
N LEU A 93 -5.52 -5.70 -2.38
CA LEU A 93 -5.55 -4.34 -1.89
C LEU A 93 -7.00 -3.92 -1.70
N ILE A 94 -7.27 -3.29 -0.56
CA ILE A 94 -8.55 -2.66 -0.26
C ILE A 94 -8.27 -1.17 -0.15
N ALA A 95 -8.94 -0.39 -0.98
CA ALA A 95 -8.65 1.02 -1.13
C ALA A 95 -9.93 1.85 -1.11
N ARG A 96 -9.79 3.08 -0.66
CA ARG A 96 -10.90 4.03 -0.53
C ARG A 96 -10.49 5.39 -1.07
N PRO A 97 -11.45 6.18 -1.60
CA PRO A 97 -11.19 7.56 -1.92
C PRO A 97 -10.87 8.34 -0.64
N ILE A 98 -10.06 9.39 -0.78
CA ILE A 98 -9.88 10.37 0.29
C ILE A 98 -10.52 11.69 -0.15
N ASN A 99 -11.37 12.23 0.72
CA ASN A 99 -12.08 13.48 0.51
C ASN A 99 -11.12 14.69 0.56
N PRO A 100 -11.51 15.82 -0.07
CA PRO A 100 -10.78 17.09 0.03
C PRO A 100 -10.70 17.70 1.43
N ASP A 101 -11.21 17.06 2.47
CA ASP A 101 -11.03 17.47 3.86
C ASP A 101 -10.01 16.60 4.62
N GLY A 102 -9.40 15.59 3.97
CA GLY A 102 -8.45 14.68 4.62
C GLY A 102 -9.09 13.43 5.19
N THR A 103 -10.41 13.26 5.05
CA THR A 103 -11.13 12.10 5.57
C THR A 103 -11.26 10.98 4.54
N ILE A 104 -11.34 9.75 5.00
CA ILE A 104 -11.60 8.59 4.13
C ILE A 104 -13.09 8.57 3.80
N ASP A 105 -13.42 8.46 2.51
CA ASP A 105 -14.80 8.25 2.08
C ASP A 105 -15.22 6.80 2.38
N ASN A 106 -16.04 6.66 3.42
CA ASN A 106 -16.64 5.39 3.81
C ASN A 106 -18.06 5.20 3.24
N SER A 107 -18.60 6.19 2.53
CA SER A 107 -19.94 6.10 1.94
C SER A 107 -19.97 5.24 0.67
N THR A 108 -18.81 5.05 0.04
CA THR A 108 -18.64 4.22 -1.16
C THR A 108 -18.13 2.81 -0.81
N ASN A 109 -18.48 1.85 -1.68
CA ASN A 109 -17.87 0.51 -1.62
C ASN A 109 -16.35 0.66 -1.84
N PRO A 110 -15.51 -0.06 -1.07
CA PRO A 110 -14.08 0.02 -1.28
C PRO A 110 -13.72 -0.51 -2.67
N TYR A 111 -12.74 0.14 -3.30
CA TYR A 111 -12.06 -0.41 -4.46
C TYR A 111 -11.24 -1.62 -4.02
N VAL A 112 -11.42 -2.75 -4.69
CA VAL A 112 -10.70 -3.98 -4.39
C VAL A 112 -10.09 -4.52 -5.66
N ASP A 113 -8.77 -4.69 -5.65
CA ASP A 113 -8.04 -5.39 -6.70
C ASP A 113 -7.07 -6.40 -6.08
N SER A 114 -6.75 -7.46 -6.81
CA SER A 114 -5.91 -8.53 -6.31
C SER A 114 -5.20 -9.29 -7.40
N PHE A 115 -4.08 -9.90 -7.04
CA PHE A 115 -3.47 -10.96 -7.85
C PHE A 115 -3.29 -12.21 -6.99
N ALA A 116 -3.32 -13.36 -7.64
CA ALA A 116 -3.01 -14.65 -7.03
C ALA A 116 -2.29 -15.56 -8.04
N ARG A 117 -1.34 -16.35 -7.55
CA ARG A 117 -0.73 -17.46 -8.30
C ARG A 117 -1.61 -18.72 -8.23
N PRO A 118 -1.48 -19.68 -9.15
CA PRO A 118 -2.27 -20.92 -9.13
C PRO A 118 -2.17 -21.75 -7.84
N ASN A 119 -1.08 -21.63 -7.09
CA ASN A 119 -0.87 -22.29 -5.80
C ASN A 119 -1.36 -21.46 -4.58
N CYS A 120 -1.97 -20.30 -4.80
CA CYS A 120 -2.87 -19.66 -3.83
C CYS A 120 -4.20 -20.41 -3.87
N ALA A 121 -4.45 -21.26 -2.88
CA ALA A 121 -5.74 -21.94 -2.80
C ALA A 121 -6.81 -20.97 -2.26
N THR A 122 -8.05 -21.11 -2.72
CA THR A 122 -9.16 -20.14 -2.47
C THR A 122 -9.42 -19.87 -0.99
N ASN A 123 -9.09 -20.83 -0.12
CA ASN A 123 -9.23 -20.77 1.33
C ASN A 123 -7.93 -20.37 2.08
N HIS A 124 -6.90 -19.91 1.36
CA HIS A 124 -5.60 -19.48 1.95
C HIS A 124 -5.41 -17.96 1.93
N TRP A 125 -6.47 -17.21 1.68
CA TRP A 125 -6.48 -15.78 1.94
C TRP A 125 -6.56 -15.55 3.45
N SER A 126 -5.64 -14.75 3.98
CA SER A 126 -5.73 -14.27 5.35
C SER A 126 -6.99 -13.41 5.52
N ASN A 127 -7.42 -13.27 6.77
CA ASN A 127 -8.33 -12.18 7.12
C ASN A 127 -7.74 -10.85 6.64
N GLN A 128 -8.63 -9.95 6.23
CA GLN A 128 -8.25 -8.59 5.89
C GLN A 128 -7.71 -7.87 7.13
N VAL A 129 -6.58 -7.17 6.95
CA VAL A 129 -5.99 -6.31 7.96
C VAL A 129 -6.22 -4.88 7.51
N ASP A 130 -7.14 -4.21 8.20
CA ASP A 130 -7.45 -2.81 7.97
C ASP A 130 -6.57 -1.90 8.81
N CYS A 131 -6.27 -0.74 8.24
CA CYS A 131 -5.77 0.39 9.00
C CYS A 131 -6.86 0.91 9.95
N PRO A 132 -6.47 1.51 11.09
CA PRO A 132 -7.41 2.23 11.94
C PRO A 132 -8.20 3.28 11.15
N ALA A 133 -9.35 3.72 11.69
CA ALA A 133 -10.16 4.75 11.06
C ALA A 133 -9.32 6.01 10.75
N ASN A 134 -9.53 6.59 9.56
CA ASN A 134 -8.79 7.74 9.03
C ASN A 134 -7.28 7.52 8.82
N ASN A 135 -6.84 6.26 8.77
CA ASN A 135 -5.47 5.90 8.40
C ASN A 135 -5.42 5.21 7.04
N VAL A 136 -4.32 5.44 6.34
CA VAL A 136 -3.98 4.75 5.10
C VAL A 136 -2.68 3.98 5.27
N VAL A 137 -2.48 2.98 4.41
CA VAL A 137 -1.22 2.24 4.33
C VAL A 137 -0.17 3.17 3.72
N VAL A 138 0.89 3.44 4.47
CA VAL A 138 2.04 4.26 4.03
C VAL A 138 3.28 3.41 3.72
N GLY A 139 3.17 2.10 3.93
CA GLY A 139 4.15 1.12 3.52
C GLY A 139 3.87 -0.25 4.11
N LEU A 140 4.82 -1.17 3.93
CA LEU A 140 4.68 -2.56 4.35
C LEU A 140 5.91 -3.02 5.14
N ARG A 141 5.69 -3.90 6.11
CA ARG A 141 6.74 -4.71 6.73
C ARG A 141 6.64 -6.13 6.19
N ALA A 142 7.73 -6.66 5.65
CA ALA A 142 7.81 -8.05 5.23
C ALA A 142 8.62 -8.86 6.23
N VAL A 143 8.15 -10.07 6.52
CA VAL A 143 8.89 -11.09 7.28
C VAL A 143 9.50 -12.06 6.28
N TYR A 144 10.81 -12.26 6.38
CA TYR A 144 11.58 -13.16 5.50
C TYR A 144 12.13 -14.33 6.31
N SER A 145 12.33 -15.47 5.67
CA SER A 145 13.22 -16.51 6.19
C SER A 145 14.55 -16.47 5.45
N HIS A 146 15.61 -16.85 6.15
CA HIS A 146 17.01 -16.68 5.72
C HIS A 146 17.32 -17.22 4.30
N ASP A 147 16.57 -18.25 3.85
CA ASP A 147 16.76 -18.91 2.55
C ASP A 147 15.49 -18.95 1.68
N SER A 148 14.46 -18.17 2.00
CA SER A 148 13.15 -18.24 1.32
C SER A 148 12.51 -16.87 1.19
N GLY A 149 11.59 -16.72 0.23
CA GLY A 149 10.91 -15.44 -0.02
C GLY A 149 10.11 -14.93 1.19
N ALA A 150 9.42 -13.80 1.00
CA ALA A 150 8.53 -13.24 2.00
C ALA A 150 7.49 -14.28 2.49
N LYS A 151 7.43 -14.46 3.82
CA LYS A 151 6.50 -15.35 4.53
C LYS A 151 5.31 -14.61 5.14
N GLY A 152 5.39 -13.29 5.21
CA GLY A 152 4.32 -12.47 5.76
C GLY A 152 4.54 -11.02 5.36
N ILE A 153 3.44 -10.29 5.25
CA ILE A 153 3.42 -8.85 5.04
C ILE A 153 2.43 -8.25 6.03
N GLN A 154 2.80 -7.13 6.64
CA GLN A 154 1.92 -6.35 7.50
C GLN A 154 1.87 -4.90 7.00
N PRO A 155 0.67 -4.28 6.94
CA PRO A 155 0.57 -2.87 6.59
C PRO A 155 1.16 -2.01 7.70
N VAL A 156 1.82 -0.93 7.29
CA VAL A 156 2.17 0.18 8.18
C VAL A 156 1.21 1.30 7.88
N CYS A 157 0.40 1.65 8.89
CA CYS A 157 -0.64 2.64 8.76
C CYS A 157 -0.21 3.97 9.39
N ALA A 158 -0.58 5.07 8.77
CA ALA A 158 -0.47 6.39 9.37
C ALA A 158 -1.77 7.16 9.16
N GLN A 159 -2.08 8.03 10.13
CA GLN A 159 -3.22 8.91 10.04
C GLN A 159 -2.98 9.95 8.93
N ILE A 160 -4.06 10.31 8.24
CA ILE A 160 -4.04 11.44 7.31
C ILE A 160 -3.97 12.73 8.15
N ASN A 161 -2.75 13.14 8.51
CA ASN A 161 -2.48 14.20 9.50
C ASN A 161 -2.70 15.62 8.97
N ARG A 162 -3.37 15.78 7.83
CA ARG A 162 -3.58 17.11 7.23
C ARG A 162 -5.03 17.22 6.79
N PRO A 163 -5.84 18.08 7.45
CA PRO A 163 -7.09 18.51 6.88
C PRO A 163 -6.78 19.03 5.48
N MET A 164 -7.48 18.54 4.47
CA MET A 164 -7.20 18.93 3.09
C MET A 164 -7.76 20.32 2.71
N GLY A 165 -7.81 21.22 3.70
CA GLY A 165 -8.36 22.56 3.58
C GLY A 165 -9.01 22.97 4.89
N ALA A 166 -8.24 23.65 5.75
CA ALA A 166 -8.81 24.57 6.70
C ALA A 166 -8.12 25.91 6.46
N SER A 167 -8.82 26.80 5.77
CA SER A 167 -8.38 28.17 5.56
C SER A 167 -7.92 28.74 6.91
N ARG A 168 -6.70 29.26 6.98
CA ARG A 168 -6.30 30.08 8.14
C ARG A 168 -7.32 31.22 8.24
N PRO A 169 -7.94 31.49 9.40
CA PRO A 169 -8.67 32.73 9.57
C PRO A 169 -7.69 33.87 9.28
N GLY A 170 -8.01 34.67 8.25
CA GLY A 170 -7.14 35.71 7.74
C GLY A 170 -6.71 36.64 8.87
N ILE A 171 -5.41 36.89 8.97
CA ILE A 171 -4.90 38.04 9.71
C ILE A 171 -5.40 39.25 8.92
N ALA A 172 -6.40 39.94 9.47
CA ALA A 172 -6.79 41.25 8.98
C ALA A 172 -5.59 42.19 9.17
N SER A 173 -4.96 42.57 8.07
CA SER A 173 -4.01 43.67 8.05
C SER A 173 -4.79 44.98 8.13
N ASN A 174 -4.59 45.74 9.21
CA ASN A 174 -4.94 47.16 9.30
C ASN A 174 -4.07 48.00 8.35
#